data_AF-J1EBH8-F1
#
_entry.id   AF-J1EBH8-F1
#
_cell.length_a   1.000
_cell.length_b   1.000
_cell.length_c   1.000
_cell.angle_alpha   90.00
_cell.angle_beta   90.00
_cell.angle_gamma   90.00
#
_symmetry.space_group_name_H-M   'P 1'
#
loop_
_entity.id
_entity.type
_entity.pdbx_description
1 polymer ?
#
loop_
_entity_poly.entity_id
_entity_poly.type
_entity_poly.pdbx_seq_one_letter_code
_entity_poly.pdbx_strand_id
1 'polypeptide(L)'
;MTTTAKPASMRDAMPQTADFVDGKSVVWGRAHVRDCIERALRGEPGWFYAMEAGHVRGTPFEDWHPMAEHQRTAVLVGASFAAFMREPEGMGGSDGATA
;
A
#
# COMPACT_ATOMS: atom_id res chain seq x y z
N MET A 1 1.53 -34.15 16.83
CA MET A 1 1.21 -32.82 17.38
C MET A 1 1.58 -31.78 16.34
N THR A 2 0.63 -31.29 15.56
CA THR A 2 0.87 -30.25 14.56
C THR A 2 0.64 -28.89 15.22
N THR A 3 1.71 -28.22 15.61
CA THR A 3 1.64 -26.83 16.07
C THR A 3 1.37 -25.95 14.85
N THR A 4 0.19 -25.35 14.78
CA THR A 4 -0.11 -24.30 13.82
C THR A 4 0.84 -23.12 14.08
N ALA A 5 1.78 -22.88 13.19
CA ALA A 5 2.66 -21.73 13.27
C ALA A 5 1.82 -20.44 13.24
N LYS A 6 2.08 -19.52 14.18
CA LYS A 6 1.50 -18.17 14.16
C LYS A 6 1.84 -17.54 12.80
N PRO A 7 0.88 -16.97 12.07
CA PRO A 7 1.20 -16.32 10.80
C PRO A 7 2.26 -15.25 11.08
N ALA A 8 3.31 -15.26 10.26
CA ALA A 8 4.37 -14.25 10.29
C ALA A 8 3.70 -12.87 10.35
N SER A 9 4.19 -11.99 11.23
CA SER A 9 3.62 -10.64 11.28
C SER A 9 3.86 -9.97 9.93
N MET A 10 3.03 -8.99 9.55
CA MET A 10 3.24 -8.24 8.31
C MET A 10 4.68 -7.72 8.19
N ARG A 11 5.29 -7.35 9.32
CA ARG A 11 6.67 -6.87 9.37
C ARG A 11 7.70 -7.94 9.02
N ASP A 12 7.41 -9.21 9.32
CA ASP A 12 8.30 -10.33 9.01
C ASP A 12 8.15 -10.76 7.54
N ALA A 13 6.91 -10.70 7.01
CA ALA A 13 6.60 -11.12 5.64
C ALA A 13 6.80 -10.02 4.58
N MET A 14 6.65 -8.75 4.98
CA MET A 14 6.69 -7.56 4.11
C MET A 14 7.43 -6.40 4.81
N PRO A 15 8.74 -6.55 5.10
CA PRO A 15 9.51 -5.54 5.84
C PRO A 15 9.58 -4.17 5.15
N GLN A 16 9.74 -4.11 3.83
CA GLN A 16 9.79 -2.82 3.11
C GLN A 16 8.44 -2.10 3.15
N THR A 17 7.34 -2.86 3.12
CA THR A 17 5.99 -2.34 3.30
C THR A 17 5.80 -1.79 4.72
N ALA A 18 6.35 -2.46 5.74
CA ALA A 18 6.31 -1.96 7.10
C ALA A 18 7.07 -0.63 7.25
N ASP A 19 8.27 -0.55 6.67
CA ASP A 19 9.08 0.68 6.68
C ASP A 19 8.38 1.82 5.93
N PHE A 20 7.73 1.52 4.80
CA PHE A 20 6.90 2.49 4.07
C PHE A 20 5.75 3.02 4.93
N VAL A 21 5.01 2.13 5.60
CA VAL A 21 3.90 2.50 6.49
C VAL A 21 4.39 3.33 7.67
N ASP A 22 5.53 2.98 8.27
CA ASP A 22 6.12 3.73 9.38
C ASP A 22 6.59 5.12 8.93
N GLY A 23 7.27 5.20 7.78
CA GLY A 23 7.69 6.47 7.18
C GLY A 23 6.50 7.39 6.87
N LYS A 24 5.47 6.87 6.21
CA LYS A 24 4.23 7.63 5.96
C LYS A 24 3.53 8.00 7.25
N SER A 25 3.55 7.16 8.27
CA SER A 25 2.93 7.45 9.57
C SER A 25 3.59 8.64 10.28
N VAL A 26 4.89 8.84 10.11
CA VAL A 26 5.63 9.99 10.63
C VAL A 26 5.26 11.26 9.85
N VAL A 27 5.17 11.18 8.52
CA VAL A 27 4.97 12.36 7.64
C VAL A 27 3.50 12.79 7.57
N TRP A 28 2.59 11.84 7.41
CA TRP A 28 1.15 12.06 7.17
C TRP A 28 0.29 11.90 8.41
N GLY A 29 0.89 11.46 9.52
CA GLY A 29 0.20 11.16 10.76
C GLY A 29 -0.37 9.74 10.80
N ARG A 30 -0.21 9.11 11.96
CA ARG A 30 -0.62 7.71 12.21
C ARG A 30 -2.11 7.48 11.98
N ALA A 31 -2.95 8.47 12.26
CA ALA A 31 -4.41 8.36 12.13
C ALA A 31 -4.83 8.18 10.67
N HIS A 32 -4.29 9.00 9.76
CA HIS A 32 -4.56 8.93 8.33
C HIS A 32 -4.07 7.61 7.74
N VAL A 33 -2.82 7.24 8.02
CA VAL A 33 -2.23 5.99 7.51
C VAL A 33 -3.02 4.76 7.98
N ARG A 34 -3.46 4.76 9.24
CA ARG A 34 -4.32 3.69 9.76
C ARG A 34 -5.66 3.63 9.01
N ASP A 35 -6.32 4.77 8.79
CA ASP A 35 -7.59 4.80 8.05
C ASP A 35 -7.42 4.25 6.62
N CYS A 36 -6.37 4.67 5.90
CA CYS A 36 -6.05 4.12 4.58
C CYS A 36 -5.92 2.60 4.58
N ILE A 37 -5.17 2.04 5.53
CA ILE A 37 -4.99 0.59 5.64
C ILE A 37 -6.31 -0.11 5.98
N GLU A 38 -7.07 0.40 6.94
CA GLU A 38 -8.33 -0.21 7.37
C GLU A 38 -9.39 -0.22 6.27
N ARG A 39 -9.49 0.86 5.48
CA ARG A 39 -10.41 0.96 4.33
C ARG A 39 -10.00 0.02 3.21
N ALA A 40 -8.72 -0.02 2.88
CA ALA A 40 -8.20 -0.97 1.89
C ALA A 40 -8.43 -2.43 2.29
N LEU A 41 -8.25 -2.79 3.57
CA LEU A 41 -8.51 -4.15 4.05
C LEU A 41 -10.00 -4.52 4.07
N ARG A 42 -10.90 -3.52 4.04
CA ARG A 42 -12.35 -3.70 3.86
C ARG A 42 -12.76 -3.87 2.39
N GLY A 43 -11.82 -3.83 1.45
CA GLY A 43 -12.12 -3.93 0.02
C GLY A 43 -12.34 -2.58 -0.66
N GLU A 44 -12.09 -1.45 0.02
CA GLU A 44 -12.24 -0.13 -0.60
C GLU A 44 -11.00 0.19 -1.47
N PRO A 45 -11.15 0.34 -2.79
CA PRO A 45 -10.06 0.72 -3.69
C PRO A 45 -9.53 2.12 -3.39
N GLY A 46 -8.30 2.38 -3.81
CA GLY A 46 -7.74 3.73 -3.81
C GLY A 46 -7.20 4.23 -2.47
N TRP A 47 -7.19 3.38 -1.44
CA TRP A 47 -6.71 3.73 -0.11
C TRP A 47 -5.29 3.24 0.17
N PHE A 48 -5.05 1.95 -0.05
CA PHE A 48 -3.75 1.32 0.16
C PHE A 48 -3.63 0.01 -0.61
N TYR A 49 -2.50 -0.18 -1.29
CA TYR A 49 -2.14 -1.44 -1.95
C TYR A 49 -0.63 -1.64 -1.86
N ALA A 50 -0.19 -2.84 -1.51
CA ALA A 50 1.21 -3.19 -1.49
C ALA A 50 1.45 -4.62 -2.00
N MET A 51 2.57 -4.81 -2.67
CA MET A 51 3.11 -6.11 -3.05
C MET A 51 4.60 -6.20 -2.68
N GLU A 52 5.00 -7.32 -2.11
CA GLU A 52 6.39 -7.56 -1.67
C GLU A 52 6.65 -9.05 -1.54
N ALA A 53 7.73 -9.54 -2.16
CA ALA A 53 8.18 -10.95 -2.02
C ALA A 53 7.08 -12.02 -2.23
N GLY A 54 6.14 -11.77 -3.15
CA GLY A 54 5.00 -12.67 -3.41
C GLY A 54 3.80 -12.51 -2.46
N HIS A 55 3.89 -11.62 -1.49
CA HIS A 55 2.76 -11.20 -0.66
C HIS A 55 2.07 -9.98 -1.26
N VAL A 56 0.75 -9.91 -1.08
CA VAL A 56 -0.09 -8.79 -1.49
C VAL A 56 -0.95 -8.36 -0.31
N ARG A 57 -1.15 -7.05 -0.14
CA ARG A 57 -1.95 -6.49 0.95
C ARG A 57 -2.69 -5.23 0.54
N GLY A 58 -3.93 -5.09 1.04
CA GLY A 58 -4.82 -3.99 0.71
C GLY A 58 -5.63 -4.27 -0.55
N THR A 59 -6.24 -3.23 -1.11
CA THR A 59 -7.09 -3.31 -2.30
C THR A 59 -6.48 -2.45 -3.41
N PRO A 60 -6.27 -3.02 -4.60
CA PRO A 60 -5.82 -2.29 -5.78
C PRO A 60 -6.52 -0.95 -6.02
N PHE A 61 -5.83 0.00 -6.64
CA PHE A 61 -6.46 1.20 -7.18
C PHE A 61 -7.32 0.83 -8.40
N GLU A 62 -8.47 1.50 -8.54
CA GLU A 62 -9.37 1.33 -9.69
C GLU A 62 -8.71 1.76 -10.99
N ASP A 63 -9.12 1.14 -12.11
CA ASP A 63 -8.52 1.32 -13.43
C ASP A 63 -8.50 2.77 -13.94
N TRP A 64 -9.44 3.61 -13.49
CA TRP A 64 -9.52 5.02 -13.86
C TRP A 64 -8.60 5.92 -13.03
N HIS A 65 -8.06 5.42 -11.92
CA HIS A 65 -7.22 6.22 -11.02
C HIS A 65 -5.79 6.30 -11.59
N PRO A 66 -5.11 7.47 -11.57
CA PRO A 66 -3.75 7.62 -12.12
C PRO A 66 -2.76 6.57 -11.61
N MET A 67 -2.85 6.23 -10.32
CA MET A 67 -2.02 5.20 -9.68
C MET A 67 -2.17 3.78 -10.24
N ALA A 68 -3.26 3.47 -10.96
CA ALA A 68 -3.50 2.14 -11.51
C ALA A 68 -2.46 1.74 -12.57
N GLU A 69 -1.97 2.70 -13.37
CA GLU A 69 -0.92 2.42 -14.35
C GLU A 69 0.40 2.04 -13.68
N HIS A 70 0.79 2.77 -12.62
CA HIS A 70 1.98 2.45 -11.84
C HIS A 70 1.86 1.08 -11.16
N GLN A 71 0.68 0.77 -10.62
CA GLN A 71 0.40 -0.54 -10.04
C GLN A 71 0.54 -1.68 -11.06
N ARG A 72 -0.05 -1.53 -12.25
CA ARG A 72 0.08 -2.52 -13.34
C ARG A 72 1.52 -2.68 -13.78
N THR A 73 2.24 -1.57 -13.92
CA THR A 73 3.67 -1.58 -14.27
C THR A 73 4.47 -2.35 -13.24
N ALA A 74 4.27 -2.10 -11.94
CA ALA A 74 4.95 -2.82 -10.87
C ALA A 74 4.74 -4.35 -10.94
N VAL A 75 3.52 -4.78 -11.27
CA VAL A 75 3.21 -6.20 -11.48
C VAL A 75 3.91 -6.74 -12.74
N LEU A 76 3.79 -6.05 -13.88
CA LEU A 76 4.33 -6.51 -15.17
C LEU A 76 5.85 -6.64 -15.16
N VAL A 77 6.56 -5.69 -14.53
CA VAL A 77 8.02 -5.73 -14.42
C VAL A 77 8.52 -6.67 -13.33
N GLY A 78 7.62 -7.27 -12.55
CA GLY A 78 7.96 -8.14 -11.44
C GLY A 78 8.70 -7.40 -10.32
N ALA A 79 8.24 -6.20 -9.97
CA ALA A 79 8.85 -5.41 -8.90
C ALA A 79 8.91 -6.22 -7.59
N SER A 80 10.07 -6.25 -6.94
CA SER A 80 10.26 -6.96 -5.67
C SER A 80 9.49 -6.31 -4.52
N PHE A 81 9.20 -5.01 -4.64
CA PHE A 81 8.42 -4.21 -3.72
C PHE A 81 7.70 -3.08 -4.48
N ALA A 82 6.43 -2.86 -4.18
CA ALA A 82 5.70 -1.65 -4.52
C ALA A 82 4.62 -1.40 -3.48
N ALA A 83 4.47 -0.15 -3.04
CA ALA A 83 3.43 0.27 -2.11
C ALA A 83 2.85 1.62 -2.53
N PHE A 84 1.53 1.72 -2.49
CA PHE A 84 0.75 2.86 -2.91
C PHE A 84 -0.23 3.22 -1.80
N MET A 85 -0.37 4.49 -1.49
CA MET A 85 -1.24 4.95 -0.41
C MET A 85 -1.79 6.33 -0.75
N ARG A 86 -3.06 6.54 -0.42
CA ARG A 86 -3.74 7.82 -0.63
C ARG A 86 -3.10 8.92 0.20
N GLU A 87 -2.77 10.02 -0.46
CA GLU A 87 -2.24 11.20 0.23
C GLU A 87 -3.32 11.89 1.08
N PRO A 88 -2.96 12.55 2.19
CA PRO A 88 -3.88 13.38 2.95
C PRO A 88 -4.36 14.58 2.13
N GLU A 89 -5.65 14.93 2.28
CA GLU A 89 -6.20 16.14 1.66
C GLU A 89 -5.52 17.39 2.24
N GLY A 90 -5.15 18.33 1.36
CA GLY A 90 -4.52 19.61 1.75
C GLY A 90 -2.99 19.59 1.88
N MET A 91 -2.33 18.45 1.66
CA MET A 91 -0.86 18.33 1.69
C MET A 91 -0.20 18.58 0.31
N GLY A 92 -0.76 19.51 -0.47
CA GLY A 92 -0.54 19.64 -1.92
C GLY A 92 0.91 19.57 -2.43
N GLY A 93 1.09 18.75 -3.48
CA GLY A 93 2.24 18.71 -4.40
C GLY A 93 2.83 17.29 -4.50
N SER A 94 2.81 16.54 -5.62
CA SER A 94 2.72 16.92 -7.04
C SER A 94 2.26 15.72 -7.90
N ASP A 95 0.97 15.57 -8.16
CA ASP A 95 0.51 14.72 -9.27
C ASP A 95 0.60 15.55 -10.56
N GLY A 96 1.78 15.50 -11.18
CA GLY A 96 1.97 15.92 -12.56
C GLY A 96 1.21 14.99 -13.51
N ALA A 97 -0.09 15.23 -13.67
CA ALA A 97 -0.89 14.74 -14.77
C ALA A 97 -1.92 15.81 -15.14
N THR A 98 -1.45 16.91 -15.73
CA THR A 98 -2.32 17.73 -16.59
C THR A 98 -2.44 17.05 -17.95
N ALA A 99 -3.69 16.93 -18.39
CA ALA A 99 -4.17 16.38 -19.65
C ALA A 99 -3.41 16.82 -20.90
#